data_AF-A0A1Y3UDV3-F1
#
_entry.id   AF-A0A1Y3UDV3-F1
#
_cell.length_a   1.000
_cell.length_b   1.000
_cell.length_c   1.000
_cell.angle_alpha   90.00
_cell.angle_beta   90.00
_cell.angle_gamma   90.00
#
_symmetry.space_group_name_H-M   'P 1'
#
loop_
_entity.id
_entity.type
_entity.pdbx_description
1 polymer ?
#
loop_
_entity_poly.entity_id
_entity_poly.type
_entity_poly.pdbx_seq_one_letter_code
_entity_poly.pdbx_strand_id
1 'polypeptide(L)'
;MANLEAMRTFQRHWTSYCAEERTLARLCTQLPLDISGLGARERRLPPFAVSTAAVYDRRALAGALGPDGAHLGYRVDEGIQWNWWLAYDAWRAVIDERSLLDERAACIAELAAVATDTQRALDGDEELARDRSTLRDYAAADAEERSELARMNEQRKKFVEPYEQDEARRAPWIAHPWRRLKLWFFKSFRMRDELDKIDQKIADIQAKLDVRERKIGELGDAVAARTALLEEPFAPQRKRSLEAILSTERELLSLLDHDLAARDETYEQGSVLAESFEDGLAHANEREWALLGRWMTEYAAHLPEEIVHARNMVESELVWLEGYAPYGKRYWPLTDQVVAAMEEGRADTSDLALKLVQGSS
;
A
#
# COMPACT_ATOMS: atom_id res chain seq x y z
N MET A 1 -22.49 11.94 -61.97
CA MET A 1 -21.27 12.60 -61.47
C MET A 1 -21.66 13.54 -60.35
N ALA A 2 -21.04 13.41 -59.19
CA ALA A 2 -21.29 14.26 -58.03
C ALA A 2 -20.47 15.55 -58.15
N ASN A 3 -21.01 16.69 -57.71
CA ASN A 3 -20.24 17.92 -57.56
C ASN A 3 -19.59 17.98 -56.16
N LEU A 4 -18.80 19.03 -55.88
CA LEU A 4 -18.13 19.20 -54.59
C LEU A 4 -19.11 19.19 -53.40
N GLU A 5 -20.29 19.78 -53.57
CA GLU A 5 -21.32 19.85 -52.52
C GLU A 5 -21.95 18.47 -52.23
N ALA A 6 -22.21 17.68 -53.26
CA ALA A 6 -22.64 16.29 -53.14
C ALA A 6 -21.56 15.44 -52.46
N MET A 7 -20.28 15.63 -52.80
CA MET A 7 -19.16 14.93 -52.14
C MET A 7 -19.01 15.33 -50.67
N ARG A 8 -19.18 16.61 -50.31
CA ARG A 8 -19.22 17.08 -48.91
C ARG A 8 -20.40 16.50 -48.14
N THR A 9 -21.54 16.34 -48.78
CA THR A 9 -22.71 15.70 -48.17
C THR A 9 -22.43 14.23 -47.91
N PHE A 10 -21.89 13.52 -48.90
CA PHE A 10 -21.45 12.14 -48.71
C PHE A 10 -20.41 12.00 -47.60
N GLN A 11 -19.43 12.90 -47.52
CA GLN A 11 -18.42 12.93 -46.44
C GLN A 11 -19.03 13.08 -45.04
N ARG A 12 -20.05 13.92 -44.89
CA ARG A 12 -20.75 14.09 -43.61
C ARG A 12 -21.43 12.79 -43.18
N HIS A 13 -22.17 12.15 -44.08
CA HIS A 13 -22.83 10.86 -43.82
C HIS A 13 -21.82 9.73 -43.58
N TRP A 14 -20.71 9.72 -44.32
CA TRP A 14 -19.62 8.75 -44.12
C TRP A 14 -18.96 8.91 -42.74
N THR A 15 -18.70 10.16 -42.33
CA THR A 15 -18.16 10.45 -40.99
C THR A 15 -19.15 10.06 -39.89
N SER A 16 -20.45 10.36 -40.09
CA SER A 16 -21.55 9.96 -39.20
C SER A 16 -21.58 8.44 -39.03
N TYR A 17 -21.64 7.69 -40.14
CA TYR A 17 -21.57 6.23 -40.15
C TYR A 17 -20.35 5.69 -39.40
N CYS A 18 -19.15 6.20 -39.70
CA CYS A 18 -17.93 5.76 -39.04
C CYS A 18 -17.91 6.07 -37.54
N ALA A 19 -18.50 7.18 -37.13
CA ALA A 19 -18.61 7.55 -35.71
C ALA A 19 -19.53 6.58 -34.98
N GLU A 20 -20.72 6.33 -35.53
CA GLU A 20 -21.72 5.42 -34.94
C GLU A 20 -21.27 3.96 -34.95
N GLU A 21 -20.56 3.51 -36.00
CA GLU A 21 -19.96 2.17 -36.04
C GLU A 21 -18.93 2.00 -34.91
N ARG A 22 -18.10 3.03 -34.65
CA ARG A 22 -17.16 3.03 -33.52
C ARG A 22 -17.89 3.06 -32.18
N THR A 23 -18.96 3.82 -32.04
CA THR A 23 -19.79 3.87 -30.83
C THR A 23 -20.37 2.48 -30.55
N LEU A 24 -21.00 1.85 -31.54
CA LEU A 24 -21.54 0.50 -31.43
C LEU A 24 -20.45 -0.52 -31.04
N ALA A 25 -19.28 -0.45 -31.69
CA ALA A 25 -18.16 -1.32 -31.34
C ALA A 25 -17.70 -1.12 -29.88
N ARG A 26 -17.63 0.13 -29.39
CA ARG A 26 -17.29 0.42 -27.99
C ARG A 26 -18.32 -0.15 -27.02
N LEU A 27 -19.62 0.11 -27.24
CA LEU A 27 -20.70 -0.44 -26.41
C LEU A 27 -20.66 -1.97 -26.33
N CYS A 28 -20.22 -2.64 -27.40
CA CYS A 28 -20.06 -4.10 -27.40
C CYS A 28 -18.82 -4.61 -26.63
N THR A 29 -17.89 -3.74 -26.23
CA THR A 29 -16.63 -4.11 -25.54
C THR A 29 -16.55 -3.58 -24.10
N GLN A 30 -17.30 -2.52 -23.79
CA GLN A 30 -17.42 -1.90 -22.47
C GLN A 30 -18.45 -2.66 -21.62
N LEU A 31 -18.06 -3.86 -21.17
CA LEU A 31 -18.93 -4.68 -20.34
C LEU A 31 -19.22 -4.00 -18.99
N PRO A 32 -20.48 -3.96 -18.54
CA PRO A 32 -20.81 -3.59 -17.17
C PRO A 32 -20.07 -4.48 -16.17
N LEU A 33 -19.74 -3.94 -15.00
CA LEU A 33 -19.17 -4.72 -13.91
C LEU A 33 -20.26 -5.17 -12.94
N ASP A 34 -20.21 -6.45 -12.58
CA ASP A 34 -20.85 -6.99 -11.40
C ASP A 34 -19.87 -6.95 -10.23
N ILE A 35 -20.17 -6.10 -9.25
CA ILE A 35 -19.37 -5.93 -8.03
C ILE A 35 -20.01 -6.57 -6.80
N SER A 36 -21.11 -7.33 -6.98
CA SER A 36 -21.84 -7.95 -5.87
C SER A 36 -21.01 -8.96 -5.08
N GLY A 37 -19.98 -9.54 -5.72
CA GLY A 37 -19.03 -10.45 -5.09
C GLY A 37 -18.03 -9.78 -4.14
N LEU A 38 -17.90 -8.44 -4.15
CA LEU A 38 -16.89 -7.74 -3.36
C LEU A 38 -17.13 -7.88 -1.85
N GLY A 39 -16.18 -8.50 -1.17
CA GLY A 39 -16.13 -8.58 0.29
C GLY A 39 -15.61 -7.30 0.93
N ALA A 40 -15.76 -7.18 2.26
CA ALA A 40 -15.33 -6.00 3.01
C ALA A 40 -13.85 -5.66 2.81
N ARG A 41 -12.97 -6.66 2.68
CA ARG A 41 -11.54 -6.45 2.45
C ARG A 41 -11.26 -5.85 1.07
N GLU A 42 -11.99 -6.27 0.05
CA GLU A 42 -11.75 -5.82 -1.34
C GLU A 42 -12.29 -4.40 -1.54
N ARG A 43 -13.37 -4.04 -0.85
CA ARG A 43 -13.92 -2.68 -0.89
C ARG A 43 -13.02 -1.62 -0.28
N ARG A 44 -12.04 -2.03 0.55
CA ARG A 44 -11.01 -1.13 1.09
C ARG A 44 -9.90 -0.83 0.10
N LEU A 45 -9.81 -1.58 -0.99
CA LEU A 45 -8.82 -1.36 -2.04
C LEU A 45 -9.39 -0.41 -3.11
N PRO A 46 -8.54 0.38 -3.78
CA PRO A 46 -8.98 1.28 -4.83
C PRO A 46 -9.69 0.54 -5.97
N PRO A 47 -10.72 1.14 -6.62
CA PRO A 47 -11.48 0.48 -7.69
C PRO A 47 -10.67 0.04 -8.90
N PHE A 48 -9.54 0.72 -9.14
CA PHE A 48 -8.65 0.37 -10.25
C PHE A 48 -7.80 -0.88 -9.96
N ALA A 49 -7.69 -1.30 -8.70
CA ALA A 49 -7.00 -2.53 -8.34
C ALA A 49 -7.83 -3.72 -8.85
N VAL A 50 -7.22 -4.56 -9.68
CA VAL A 50 -7.89 -5.74 -10.24
C VAL A 50 -8.36 -6.61 -9.09
N SER A 51 -9.68 -6.74 -8.94
CA SER A 51 -10.31 -7.64 -7.98
C SER A 51 -10.90 -8.82 -8.74
N THR A 52 -10.56 -10.03 -8.32
CA THR A 52 -11.16 -11.25 -8.89
C THR A 52 -12.65 -11.41 -8.54
N ALA A 53 -13.12 -10.68 -7.53
CA ALA A 53 -14.51 -10.72 -7.09
C ALA A 53 -15.42 -9.71 -7.80
N ALA A 54 -14.85 -8.70 -8.47
CA ALA A 54 -15.57 -7.87 -9.42
C ALA A 54 -15.36 -8.44 -10.82
N VAL A 55 -16.45 -8.81 -11.49
CA VAL A 55 -16.42 -9.54 -12.76
C VAL A 55 -17.25 -8.82 -13.81
N TYR A 56 -16.96 -9.04 -15.09
CA TYR A 56 -17.80 -8.50 -16.14
C TYR A 56 -19.17 -9.20 -16.17
N ASP A 57 -20.23 -8.40 -16.19
CA ASP A 57 -21.58 -8.88 -16.39
C ASP A 57 -21.84 -9.16 -17.88
N ARG A 58 -21.35 -10.31 -18.33
CA ARG A 58 -21.60 -10.82 -19.68
C ARG A 58 -23.08 -11.07 -19.94
N ARG A 59 -23.90 -11.28 -18.90
CA ARG A 59 -25.34 -11.53 -19.04
C ARG A 59 -26.08 -10.23 -19.33
N ALA A 60 -25.71 -9.13 -18.69
CA ALA A 60 -26.24 -7.81 -19.01
C ALA A 60 -26.03 -7.45 -20.48
N LEU A 61 -24.80 -7.62 -21.00
CA LEU A 61 -24.54 -7.39 -22.44
C LEU A 61 -25.31 -8.34 -23.34
N ALA A 62 -25.32 -9.64 -23.03
CA ALA A 62 -26.08 -10.61 -23.82
C ALA A 62 -27.59 -10.29 -23.85
N GLY A 63 -28.14 -9.82 -22.72
CA GLY A 63 -29.50 -9.33 -22.63
C GLY A 63 -29.73 -8.07 -23.46
N ALA A 64 -28.81 -7.12 -23.41
CA ALA A 64 -28.88 -5.85 -24.16
C ALA A 64 -28.82 -6.05 -25.68
N LEU A 65 -28.00 -7.01 -26.15
CA LEU A 65 -27.91 -7.35 -27.58
C LEU A 65 -29.11 -8.16 -28.09
N GLY A 66 -29.92 -8.73 -27.19
CA GLY A 66 -31.09 -9.53 -27.54
C GLY A 66 -30.74 -10.77 -28.40
N PRO A 67 -31.69 -11.28 -29.21
CA PRO A 67 -31.50 -12.50 -30.02
C PRO A 67 -30.37 -12.37 -31.08
N ASP A 68 -30.01 -11.16 -31.47
CA ASP A 68 -28.95 -10.90 -32.46
C ASP A 68 -27.53 -10.95 -31.83
N GLY A 69 -27.44 -10.93 -30.50
CA GLY A 69 -26.17 -10.90 -29.76
C GLY A 69 -25.30 -12.16 -29.85
N ALA A 70 -25.87 -13.30 -30.24
CA ALA A 70 -25.16 -14.57 -30.35
C ALA A 70 -24.01 -14.54 -31.37
N HIS A 71 -24.07 -13.64 -32.36
CA HIS A 71 -23.05 -13.49 -33.41
C HIS A 71 -21.94 -12.49 -33.05
N LEU A 72 -22.23 -11.52 -32.17
CA LEU A 72 -21.29 -10.49 -31.72
C LEU A 72 -20.43 -10.93 -30.53
N GLY A 73 -20.91 -11.90 -29.73
CA GLY A 73 -20.22 -12.43 -28.55
C GLY A 73 -18.81 -12.98 -28.79
N TYR A 74 -18.46 -13.38 -30.02
CA TYR A 74 -17.11 -13.89 -30.36
C TYR A 74 -16.04 -12.81 -30.52
N ARG A 75 -16.40 -11.52 -30.67
CA ARG A 75 -15.43 -10.40 -30.82
C ARG A 75 -15.10 -9.68 -29.51
N VAL A 76 -15.81 -10.01 -28.44
CA VAL A 76 -15.75 -9.28 -27.17
C VAL A 76 -14.46 -9.65 -26.40
N ASP A 77 -13.99 -10.90 -26.47
CA ASP A 77 -12.87 -11.38 -25.64
C ASP A 77 -11.48 -10.80 -25.98
N GLU A 78 -11.26 -10.20 -27.17
CA GLU A 78 -9.95 -9.62 -27.53
C GLU A 78 -9.81 -8.12 -27.18
N GLY A 79 -10.90 -7.44 -26.80
CA GLY A 79 -10.93 -5.98 -26.65
C GLY A 79 -11.39 -5.45 -25.28
N ILE A 80 -11.92 -6.29 -24.38
CA ILE A 80 -12.38 -5.83 -23.07
C ILE A 80 -11.18 -5.44 -22.20
N GLN A 81 -11.16 -4.20 -21.72
CA GLN A 81 -10.13 -3.71 -20.80
C GLN A 81 -10.73 -3.51 -19.41
N TRP A 82 -10.03 -4.05 -18.39
CA TRP A 82 -10.29 -3.65 -17.01
C TRP A 82 -10.05 -2.15 -16.89
N ASN A 83 -10.86 -1.47 -16.08
CA ASN A 83 -10.83 -0.02 -15.90
C ASN A 83 -11.22 0.82 -17.14
N TRP A 84 -11.97 0.28 -18.11
CA TRP A 84 -12.45 1.07 -19.26
C TRP A 84 -13.24 2.32 -18.84
N TRP A 85 -13.93 2.26 -17.69
CA TRP A 85 -14.70 3.37 -17.13
C TRP A 85 -13.83 4.52 -16.62
N LEU A 86 -12.55 4.30 -16.35
CA LEU A 86 -11.62 5.37 -15.99
C LEU A 86 -11.40 6.36 -17.15
N ALA A 87 -11.71 5.97 -18.39
CA ALA A 87 -11.65 6.89 -19.53
C ALA A 87 -12.73 7.98 -19.51
N TYR A 88 -13.71 7.90 -18.59
CA TYR A 88 -14.76 8.89 -18.43
C TYR A 88 -14.34 9.95 -17.40
N ASP A 89 -14.64 11.22 -17.69
CA ASP A 89 -14.25 12.36 -16.86
C ASP A 89 -14.71 12.22 -15.41
N ALA A 90 -15.86 11.57 -15.17
CA ALA A 90 -16.41 11.29 -13.84
C ALA A 90 -15.55 10.37 -12.96
N TRP A 91 -14.52 9.75 -13.51
CA TRP A 91 -13.60 8.83 -12.81
C TRP A 91 -12.14 9.30 -12.82
N ARG A 92 -11.89 10.55 -13.23
CA ARG A 92 -10.54 11.09 -13.36
C ARG A 92 -9.79 11.14 -12.03
N ALA A 93 -10.47 11.48 -10.93
CA ALA A 93 -9.85 11.51 -9.60
C ALA A 93 -9.26 10.15 -9.19
N VAL A 94 -9.89 9.05 -9.59
CA VAL A 94 -9.40 7.67 -9.34
C VAL A 94 -8.12 7.37 -10.15
N ILE A 95 -7.90 8.05 -11.29
CA ILE A 95 -6.61 7.99 -12.01
C ILE A 95 -5.54 8.76 -11.23
N ASP A 96 -5.86 9.95 -10.75
CA ASP A 96 -4.92 10.80 -10.01
C ASP A 96 -4.54 10.16 -8.65
N GLU A 97 -5.48 9.48 -8.00
CA GLU A 97 -5.26 8.65 -6.80
C GLU A 97 -4.13 7.64 -7.03
N ARG A 98 -4.15 6.95 -8.19
CA ARG A 98 -3.11 5.97 -8.53
C ARG A 98 -1.72 6.61 -8.57
N SER A 99 -1.58 7.78 -9.19
CA SER A 99 -0.30 8.50 -9.26
C SER A 99 0.21 8.82 -7.85
N LEU A 100 -0.66 9.33 -6.99
CA LEU A 100 -0.30 9.69 -5.61
C LEU A 100 0.03 8.46 -4.76
N LEU A 101 -0.61 7.31 -4.98
CA LEU A 101 -0.25 6.05 -4.32
C LEU A 101 1.12 5.54 -4.77
N ASP A 102 1.44 5.65 -6.06
CA ASP A 102 2.76 5.30 -6.60
C ASP A 102 3.85 6.22 -6.03
N GLU A 103 3.58 7.52 -5.90
CA GLU A 103 4.46 8.51 -5.25
C GLU A 103 4.68 8.19 -3.76
N ARG A 104 3.60 7.85 -3.03
CA ARG A 104 3.69 7.42 -1.63
C ARG A 104 4.56 6.16 -1.51
N ALA A 105 4.35 5.17 -2.37
CA ALA A 105 5.14 3.94 -2.37
C ALA A 105 6.62 4.21 -2.64
N ALA A 106 6.94 5.14 -3.55
CA ALA A 106 8.31 5.58 -3.80
C ALA A 106 8.93 6.23 -2.55
N CYS A 107 8.22 7.13 -1.87
CA CYS A 107 8.71 7.76 -0.65
C CYS A 107 8.94 6.75 0.50
N ILE A 108 8.07 5.74 0.63
CA ILE A 108 8.24 4.64 1.58
C ILE A 108 9.49 3.81 1.25
N ALA A 109 9.72 3.52 -0.04
CA ALA A 109 10.91 2.81 -0.48
C ALA A 109 12.19 3.59 -0.19
N GLU A 110 12.20 4.91 -0.40
CA GLU A 110 13.32 5.77 -0.01
C GLU A 110 13.58 5.73 1.51
N LEU A 111 12.53 5.82 2.32
CA LEU A 111 12.65 5.73 3.78
C LEU A 111 13.25 4.38 4.21
N ALA A 112 12.82 3.29 3.58
CA ALA A 112 13.38 1.95 3.82
C ALA A 112 14.84 1.83 3.38
N ALA A 113 15.23 2.47 2.27
CA ALA A 113 16.62 2.55 1.83
C ALA A 113 17.49 3.30 2.85
N VAL A 114 17.02 4.45 3.35
CA VAL A 114 17.71 5.21 4.40
C VAL A 114 17.85 4.40 5.69
N ALA A 115 16.82 3.64 6.08
CA ALA A 115 16.90 2.75 7.24
C ALA A 115 17.95 1.65 7.03
N THR A 116 18.01 1.08 5.83
CA THR A 116 19.02 0.06 5.47
C THR A 116 20.44 0.64 5.51
N ASP A 117 20.63 1.85 5.00
CA ASP A 117 21.93 2.53 5.00
C ASP A 117 22.34 2.94 6.42
N THR A 118 21.39 3.37 7.25
CA THR A 118 21.61 3.63 8.68
C THR A 118 22.11 2.35 9.36
N GLN A 119 21.41 1.23 9.14
CA GLN A 119 21.77 -0.06 9.74
C GLN A 119 23.17 -0.51 9.27
N ARG A 120 23.49 -0.33 7.98
CA ARG A 120 24.83 -0.64 7.45
C ARG A 120 25.92 0.22 8.10
N ALA A 121 25.65 1.51 8.36
CA ALA A 121 26.60 2.38 9.06
C ALA A 121 26.82 1.93 10.52
N LEU A 122 25.77 1.52 11.22
CA LEU A 122 25.86 0.97 12.58
C LEU A 122 26.63 -0.35 12.62
N ASP A 123 26.38 -1.25 11.67
CA ASP A 123 27.02 -2.56 11.61
C ASP A 123 28.48 -2.47 11.14
N GLY A 124 28.81 -1.45 10.33
CA GLY A 124 30.16 -1.19 9.85
C GLY A 124 31.09 -0.54 10.88
N ASP A 125 30.56 -0.03 11.99
CA ASP A 125 31.37 0.61 13.02
C ASP A 125 31.96 -0.42 14.00
N GLU A 126 33.25 -0.70 13.85
CA GLU A 126 33.96 -1.72 14.63
C GLU A 126 34.03 -1.41 16.13
N GLU A 127 34.05 -0.14 16.51
CA GLU A 127 34.15 0.28 17.91
C GLU A 127 32.82 0.12 18.62
N LEU A 128 31.72 0.53 17.99
CA LEU A 128 30.35 0.27 18.45
C LEU A 128 30.09 -1.24 18.55
N ALA A 129 30.55 -2.03 17.58
CA ALA A 129 30.43 -3.49 17.63
C ALA A 129 31.20 -4.09 18.82
N ARG A 130 32.43 -3.62 19.07
CA ARG A 130 33.26 -4.03 20.23
C ARG A 130 32.61 -3.62 21.55
N ASP A 131 32.11 -2.41 21.67
CA ASP A 131 31.50 -1.90 22.89
C ASP A 131 30.19 -2.63 23.20
N ARG A 132 29.36 -2.90 22.18
CA ARG A 132 28.15 -3.75 22.31
C ARG A 132 28.47 -5.19 22.70
N SER A 133 29.59 -5.74 22.23
CA SER A 133 30.06 -7.06 22.66
C SER A 133 30.51 -7.03 24.12
N THR A 134 31.28 -6.01 24.50
CA THR A 134 31.80 -5.83 25.86
C THR A 134 30.66 -5.66 26.87
N LEU A 135 29.60 -4.92 26.53
CA LEU A 135 28.39 -4.81 27.34
C LEU A 135 27.69 -6.16 27.52
N ARG A 136 27.61 -6.99 26.48
CA ARG A 136 27.06 -8.34 26.57
C ARG A 136 27.89 -9.24 27.49
N ASP A 137 29.21 -9.17 27.38
CA ASP A 137 30.13 -9.92 28.23
C ASP A 137 30.01 -9.48 29.70
N TYR A 138 29.89 -8.17 29.95
CA TYR A 138 29.64 -7.67 31.30
C TYR A 138 28.31 -8.11 31.86
N ALA A 139 27.23 -8.11 31.06
CA ALA A 139 25.92 -8.59 31.50
C ALA A 139 25.95 -10.09 31.88
N ALA A 140 26.68 -10.92 31.12
CA ALA A 140 26.87 -12.33 31.43
C ALA A 140 27.66 -12.52 32.73
N ALA A 141 28.79 -11.81 32.88
CA ALA A 141 29.60 -11.86 34.10
C ALA A 141 28.83 -11.34 35.34
N ASP A 142 27.93 -10.35 35.17
CA ASP A 142 27.10 -9.84 36.24
C ASP A 142 26.07 -10.88 36.72
N ALA A 143 25.50 -11.65 35.78
CA ALA A 143 24.58 -12.74 36.10
C ALA A 143 25.28 -13.85 36.92
N GLU A 144 26.51 -14.21 36.56
CA GLU A 144 27.33 -15.18 37.30
C GLU A 144 27.63 -14.70 38.72
N GLU A 145 28.11 -13.47 38.88
CA GLU A 145 28.45 -12.89 40.19
C GLU A 145 27.21 -12.70 41.08
N ARG A 146 26.05 -12.32 40.52
CA ARG A 146 24.77 -12.27 41.25
C ARG A 146 24.33 -13.67 41.70
N SER A 147 24.56 -14.70 40.90
CA SER A 147 24.27 -16.08 41.28
C SER A 147 25.20 -16.56 42.41
N GLU A 148 26.48 -16.17 42.38
CA GLU A 148 27.43 -16.46 43.45
C GLU A 148 27.09 -15.70 44.73
N LEU A 149 26.70 -14.43 44.63
CA LEU A 149 26.20 -13.63 45.75
C LEU A 149 24.96 -14.28 46.39
N ALA A 150 24.01 -14.76 45.59
CA ALA A 150 22.84 -15.48 46.08
C ALA A 150 23.25 -16.78 46.81
N ARG A 151 24.21 -17.53 46.25
CA ARG A 151 24.78 -18.74 46.87
C ARG A 151 25.47 -18.43 48.20
N MET A 152 26.29 -17.37 48.28
CA MET A 152 26.98 -16.97 49.51
C MET A 152 26.00 -16.50 50.58
N ASN A 153 24.97 -15.74 50.20
CA ASN A 153 23.89 -15.35 51.12
C ASN A 153 23.11 -16.55 51.66
N GLU A 154 22.86 -17.55 50.83
CA GLU A 154 22.22 -18.79 51.24
C GLU A 154 23.11 -19.64 52.16
N GLN A 155 24.42 -19.71 51.89
CA GLN A 155 25.39 -20.34 52.78
C GLN A 155 25.47 -19.64 54.14
N ARG A 156 25.46 -18.30 54.14
CA ARG A 156 25.40 -17.48 55.35
C ARG A 156 24.17 -17.82 56.18
N LYS A 157 22.98 -17.87 55.56
CA LYS A 157 21.72 -18.25 56.24
C LYS A 157 21.82 -19.66 56.85
N LYS A 158 22.29 -20.64 56.09
CA LYS A 158 22.48 -22.03 56.57
C LYS A 158 23.50 -22.17 57.69
N PHE A 159 24.47 -21.26 57.80
CA PHE A 159 25.41 -21.23 58.92
C PHE A 159 24.81 -20.57 60.17
N VAL A 160 24.01 -19.51 60.00
CA VAL A 160 23.39 -18.75 61.10
C VAL A 160 22.18 -19.50 61.72
N GLU A 161 21.32 -20.09 60.89
CA GLU A 161 20.02 -20.65 61.29
C GLU A 161 20.12 -21.83 62.30
N PRO A 162 21.06 -22.79 62.18
CA PRO A 162 21.27 -23.82 63.20
C PRO A 162 21.78 -23.24 64.53
N TYR A 163 22.45 -22.09 64.51
CA TYR A 163 22.99 -21.45 65.72
C TYR A 163 21.90 -20.69 66.46
N GLU A 164 21.06 -19.91 65.77
CA GLU A 164 19.89 -19.27 66.38
C GLU A 164 18.92 -20.31 66.99
N GLN A 165 18.77 -21.47 66.33
CA GLN A 165 17.99 -22.60 66.84
C GLN A 165 18.68 -23.34 68.03
N ASP A 166 20.01 -23.49 68.04
CA ASP A 166 20.79 -24.09 69.14
C ASP A 166 20.83 -23.14 70.36
N GLU A 167 20.89 -21.83 70.15
CA GLU A 167 20.83 -20.80 71.19
C GLU A 167 19.43 -20.72 71.82
N ALA A 168 18.36 -20.87 71.03
CA ALA A 168 16.99 -21.01 71.51
C ALA A 168 16.71 -22.35 72.25
N ARG A 169 17.42 -23.44 71.91
CA ARG A 169 17.25 -24.77 72.54
C ARG A 169 18.10 -24.98 73.81
N ARG A 170 19.13 -24.16 74.07
CA ARG A 170 20.09 -24.33 75.18
C ARG A 170 19.66 -23.71 76.52
N ALA A 171 18.40 -23.85 76.88
CA ALA A 171 17.96 -23.86 78.27
C ALA A 171 17.76 -25.32 78.72
N PRO A 172 18.07 -25.74 79.97
CA PRO A 172 19.32 -25.66 80.73
C PRO A 172 19.73 -27.06 81.25
N TRP A 173 20.73 -27.75 80.66
CA TRP A 173 21.06 -29.14 81.11
C TRP A 173 22.54 -29.56 81.11
N ILE A 174 23.51 -28.63 81.16
CA ILE A 174 24.95 -29.01 81.26
C ILE A 174 25.54 -28.47 82.57
N ALA A 175 25.82 -29.40 83.50
CA ALA A 175 26.10 -29.15 84.91
C ALA A 175 27.48 -28.59 85.27
N HIS A 176 28.34 -28.19 84.31
CA HIS A 176 29.67 -27.62 84.60
C HIS A 176 29.94 -26.27 83.91
N PRO A 177 30.02 -25.15 84.67
CA PRO A 177 30.06 -23.80 84.12
C PRO A 177 31.32 -23.50 83.28
N TRP A 178 32.48 -24.05 83.66
CA TRP A 178 33.75 -23.76 82.99
C TRP A 178 33.95 -24.50 81.66
N ARG A 179 33.43 -25.74 81.54
CA ARG A 179 33.42 -26.46 80.25
C ARG A 179 32.41 -25.82 79.27
N ARG A 180 31.26 -25.35 79.77
CA ARG A 180 30.27 -24.56 79.00
C ARG A 180 30.90 -23.30 78.41
N LEU A 181 31.61 -22.53 79.23
CA LEU A 181 32.27 -21.30 78.78
C LEU A 181 33.30 -21.61 77.70
N LYS A 182 34.17 -22.60 77.92
CA LYS A 182 35.26 -22.91 76.99
C LYS A 182 34.74 -23.43 75.64
N LEU A 183 33.80 -24.38 75.63
CA LEU A 183 33.20 -24.92 74.41
C LEU A 183 32.36 -23.88 73.65
N TRP A 184 31.63 -23.04 74.38
CA TRP A 184 30.88 -21.92 73.79
C TRP A 184 31.84 -20.90 73.17
N PHE A 185 32.87 -20.45 73.90
CA PHE A 185 33.88 -19.54 73.35
C PHE A 185 34.57 -20.13 72.12
N PHE A 186 35.02 -21.39 72.13
CA PHE A 186 35.65 -22.00 70.96
C PHE A 186 34.68 -22.12 69.77
N LYS A 187 33.41 -22.51 70.00
CA LYS A 187 32.40 -22.62 68.94
C LYS A 187 32.01 -21.24 68.40
N SER A 188 31.77 -20.25 69.26
CA SER A 188 31.40 -18.88 68.89
C SER A 188 32.56 -18.12 68.23
N PHE A 189 33.81 -18.31 68.65
CA PHE A 189 34.97 -17.72 67.96
C PHE A 189 35.16 -18.32 66.57
N ARG A 190 35.06 -19.65 66.44
CA ARG A 190 35.16 -20.30 65.13
C ARG A 190 34.03 -19.90 64.19
N MET A 191 32.80 -19.78 64.71
CA MET A 191 31.65 -19.29 63.96
C MET A 191 31.83 -17.85 63.50
N ARG A 192 32.36 -16.99 64.37
CA ARG A 192 32.65 -15.60 64.02
C ARG A 192 33.68 -15.53 62.90
N ASP A 193 34.76 -16.29 63.00
CA ASP A 193 35.79 -16.37 61.94
C ASP A 193 35.23 -16.92 60.61
N GLU A 194 34.36 -17.93 60.63
CA GLU A 194 33.73 -18.47 59.42
C GLU A 194 32.67 -17.53 58.82
N LEU A 195 31.89 -16.82 59.66
CA LEU A 195 30.94 -15.80 59.21
C LEU A 195 31.64 -14.56 58.68
N ASP A 196 32.70 -14.09 59.34
CA ASP A 196 33.52 -12.97 58.89
C ASP A 196 34.11 -13.26 57.51
N LYS A 197 34.52 -14.51 57.25
CA LYS A 197 34.98 -14.96 55.92
C LYS A 197 33.88 -14.93 54.85
N ILE A 198 32.64 -15.31 55.20
CA ILE A 198 31.51 -15.26 54.26
C ILE A 198 31.08 -13.81 54.01
N ASP A 199 31.00 -12.99 55.05
CA ASP A 199 30.65 -11.57 54.96
C ASP A 199 31.70 -10.78 54.19
N GLN A 200 32.99 -11.10 54.36
CA GLN A 200 34.07 -10.52 53.56
C GLN A 200 33.98 -10.91 52.07
N LYS A 201 33.59 -12.14 51.75
CA LYS A 201 33.36 -12.57 50.36
C LYS A 201 32.12 -11.91 49.76
N ILE A 202 31.04 -11.78 50.51
CA ILE A 202 29.82 -11.06 50.08
C ILE A 202 30.16 -9.60 49.78
N ALA A 203 30.90 -8.93 50.66
CA ALA A 203 31.33 -7.56 50.47
C ALA A 203 32.27 -7.40 49.25
N ASP A 204 33.19 -8.34 49.03
CA ASP A 204 34.07 -8.35 47.85
C ASP A 204 33.27 -8.52 46.53
N ILE A 205 32.29 -9.43 46.50
CA ILE A 205 31.40 -9.63 45.35
C ILE A 205 30.55 -8.39 45.11
N GLN A 206 29.97 -7.79 46.16
CA GLN A 206 29.19 -6.55 46.05
C GLN A 206 30.03 -5.39 45.53
N ALA A 207 31.25 -5.21 46.04
CA ALA A 207 32.15 -4.16 45.56
C ALA A 207 32.53 -4.35 44.07
N LYS A 208 32.70 -5.60 43.63
CA LYS A 208 32.94 -5.93 42.20
C LYS A 208 31.73 -5.61 41.33
N LEU A 209 30.52 -5.96 41.78
CA LEU A 209 29.27 -5.64 41.10
C LEU A 209 29.07 -4.13 40.98
N ASP A 210 29.26 -3.37 42.05
CA ASP A 210 29.09 -1.90 42.06
C ASP A 210 30.04 -1.20 41.08
N VAL A 211 31.30 -1.65 41.00
CA VAL A 211 32.28 -1.10 40.05
C VAL A 211 31.89 -1.44 38.61
N ARG A 212 31.40 -2.67 38.37
CA ARG A 212 30.99 -3.11 37.04
C ARG A 212 29.71 -2.39 36.59
N GLU A 213 28.75 -2.16 37.48
CA GLU A 213 27.52 -1.41 37.18
C GLU A 213 27.83 0.01 36.70
N ARG A 214 28.73 0.73 37.38
CA ARG A 214 29.18 2.06 36.90
C ARG A 214 29.81 1.98 35.52
N LYS A 215 30.67 0.99 35.29
CA LYS A 215 31.35 0.80 34.00
C LYS A 215 30.38 0.41 32.87
N ILE A 216 29.36 -0.39 33.17
CA ILE A 216 28.25 -0.70 32.24
C ILE A 216 27.50 0.59 31.91
N GLY A 217 27.22 1.44 32.90
CA GLY A 217 26.59 2.75 32.68
C GLY A 217 27.41 3.63 31.73
N GLU A 218 28.70 3.84 32.05
CA GLU A 218 29.61 4.65 31.22
C GLU A 218 29.72 4.14 29.77
N LEU A 219 29.86 2.81 29.60
CA LEU A 219 29.90 2.20 28.26
C LEU A 219 28.54 2.26 27.55
N GLY A 220 27.44 2.14 28.30
CA GLY A 220 26.09 2.30 27.76
C GLY A 220 25.86 3.70 27.20
N ASP A 221 26.28 4.73 27.95
CA ASP A 221 26.21 6.12 27.51
C ASP A 221 27.10 6.37 26.29
N ALA A 222 28.31 5.79 26.26
CA ALA A 222 29.21 5.88 25.10
C ALA A 222 28.63 5.21 23.85
N VAL A 223 28.04 4.01 24.00
CA VAL A 223 27.34 3.30 22.91
C VAL A 223 26.15 4.09 22.40
N ALA A 224 25.36 4.69 23.29
CA ALA A 224 24.23 5.52 22.91
C ALA A 224 24.68 6.79 22.15
N ALA A 225 25.70 7.48 22.67
CA ALA A 225 26.27 8.67 22.02
C ALA A 225 26.84 8.34 20.63
N ARG A 226 27.57 7.23 20.51
CA ARG A 226 28.14 6.80 19.22
C ARG A 226 27.07 6.35 18.24
N THR A 227 26.03 5.67 18.70
CA THR A 227 24.86 5.32 17.87
C THR A 227 24.21 6.59 17.33
N ALA A 228 23.97 7.59 18.18
CA ALA A 228 23.38 8.87 17.75
C ALA A 228 24.26 9.60 16.72
N LEU A 229 25.58 9.61 16.88
CA LEU A 229 26.52 10.20 15.91
C LEU A 229 26.49 9.50 14.54
N LEU A 230 26.31 8.18 14.52
CA LEU A 230 26.21 7.41 13.28
C LEU A 230 24.85 7.58 12.59
N GLU A 231 23.79 7.87 13.35
CA GLU A 231 22.45 8.13 12.81
C GLU A 231 22.26 9.58 12.33
N GLU A 232 22.99 10.55 12.91
CA GLU A 232 22.89 11.99 12.62
C GLU A 232 22.92 12.32 11.11
N PRO A 233 23.82 11.75 10.29
CA PRO A 233 23.86 12.06 8.84
C PRO A 233 22.59 11.67 8.08
N PHE A 234 21.85 10.67 8.58
CA PHE A 234 20.63 10.15 7.94
C PHE A 234 19.36 10.87 8.42
N ALA A 235 19.42 11.57 9.55
CA ALA A 235 18.26 12.24 10.15
C ALA A 235 17.57 13.25 9.21
N PRO A 236 18.29 14.11 8.44
CA PRO A 236 17.64 15.03 7.51
C PRO A 236 16.87 14.32 6.39
N GLN A 237 17.45 13.26 5.81
CA GLN A 237 16.80 12.51 4.73
C GLN A 237 15.59 11.74 5.26
N ARG A 238 15.73 11.08 6.43
CA ARG A 238 14.62 10.40 7.11
C ARG A 238 13.45 11.37 7.37
N LYS A 239 13.75 12.57 7.86
CA LYS A 239 12.77 13.62 8.09
C LYS A 239 12.08 14.04 6.79
N ARG A 240 12.84 14.30 5.73
CA ARG A 240 12.29 14.68 4.41
C ARG A 240 11.37 13.60 3.84
N SER A 241 11.77 12.32 3.88
CA SER A 241 10.94 11.22 3.37
C SER A 241 9.65 11.07 4.18
N LEU A 242 9.71 11.21 5.52
CA LEU A 242 8.51 11.19 6.36
C LEU A 242 7.58 12.38 6.08
N GLU A 243 8.12 13.59 5.91
CA GLU A 243 7.35 14.78 5.56
C GLU A 243 6.71 14.64 4.17
N ALA A 244 7.42 14.05 3.20
CA ALA A 244 6.89 13.76 1.87
C ALA A 244 5.74 12.76 1.93
N ILE A 245 5.89 11.63 2.65
CA ILE A 245 4.81 10.66 2.85
C ILE A 245 3.57 11.34 3.43
N LEU A 246 3.73 12.10 4.52
CA LEU A 246 2.59 12.79 5.16
C LEU A 246 1.96 13.86 4.25
N SER A 247 2.75 14.51 3.38
CA SER A 247 2.23 15.46 2.41
C SER A 247 1.40 14.76 1.34
N THR A 248 1.94 13.71 0.73
CA THR A 248 1.24 12.91 -0.30
C THR A 248 -0.02 12.26 0.27
N GLU A 249 0.03 11.73 1.50
CA GLU A 249 -1.13 11.15 2.17
C GLU A 249 -2.28 12.17 2.37
N ARG A 250 -1.95 13.40 2.77
CA ARG A 250 -2.95 14.48 2.91
C ARG A 250 -3.50 14.93 1.56
N GLU A 251 -2.64 15.07 0.56
CA GLU A 251 -3.05 15.45 -0.79
C GLU A 251 -4.00 14.41 -1.38
N LEU A 252 -3.67 13.13 -1.23
CA LEU A 252 -4.51 12.03 -1.69
C LEU A 252 -5.89 12.04 -1.02
N LEU A 253 -5.94 12.14 0.31
CA LEU A 253 -7.25 12.19 0.99
C LEU A 253 -8.03 13.46 0.65
N SER A 254 -7.36 14.59 0.45
CA SER A 254 -8.02 15.84 0.06
C SER A 254 -8.59 15.77 -1.35
N LEU A 255 -7.90 15.10 -2.28
CA LEU A 255 -8.37 14.88 -3.63
C LEU A 255 -9.62 14.00 -3.63
N LEU A 256 -9.57 12.87 -2.91
CA LEU A 256 -10.69 11.94 -2.78
C LEU A 256 -11.88 12.60 -2.07
N ASP A 257 -11.65 13.34 -0.99
CA ASP A 257 -12.71 14.04 -0.26
C ASP A 257 -13.46 15.05 -1.14
N HIS A 258 -12.70 15.85 -1.90
CA HIS A 258 -13.28 16.86 -2.79
C HIS A 258 -14.09 16.22 -3.92
N ASP A 259 -13.55 15.16 -4.52
CA ASP A 259 -14.17 14.47 -5.63
C ASP A 259 -15.41 13.66 -5.20
N LEU A 260 -15.36 12.98 -4.05
CA LEU A 260 -16.53 12.31 -3.47
C LEU A 260 -17.63 13.30 -3.11
N ALA A 261 -17.29 14.45 -2.54
CA ALA A 261 -18.27 15.50 -2.25
C ALA A 261 -18.92 16.08 -3.52
N ALA A 262 -18.22 16.04 -4.66
CA ALA A 262 -18.76 16.47 -5.95
C ALA A 262 -19.66 15.42 -6.62
N ARG A 263 -19.43 14.12 -6.37
CA ARG A 263 -20.12 13.01 -7.07
C ARG A 263 -21.17 12.27 -6.22
N ASP A 264 -21.04 12.26 -4.90
CA ASP A 264 -21.97 11.60 -3.98
C ASP A 264 -22.71 12.64 -3.12
N GLU A 265 -23.97 12.94 -3.47
CA GLU A 265 -24.81 13.87 -2.68
C GLU A 265 -25.02 13.42 -1.22
N THR A 266 -24.80 12.14 -0.92
CA THR A 266 -24.93 11.58 0.43
C THR A 266 -23.64 11.62 1.24
N TYR A 267 -22.54 12.07 0.64
CA TYR A 267 -21.23 12.14 1.26
C TYR A 267 -21.07 13.45 2.04
N GLU A 268 -20.54 13.35 3.25
CA GLU A 268 -20.21 14.51 4.08
C GLU A 268 -18.76 14.91 3.83
N GLN A 269 -18.58 16.12 3.29
CA GLN A 269 -17.26 16.68 3.02
C GLN A 269 -16.44 16.80 4.32
N GLY A 270 -15.19 16.35 4.28
CA GLY A 270 -14.28 16.29 5.41
C GLY A 270 -14.34 14.98 6.21
N SER A 271 -15.26 14.05 5.88
CA SER A 271 -15.40 12.81 6.64
C SER A 271 -14.15 11.92 6.58
N VAL A 272 -13.57 11.71 5.39
CA VAL A 272 -12.32 10.92 5.25
C VAL A 272 -11.09 11.64 5.83
N LEU A 273 -11.12 12.98 5.89
CA LEU A 273 -10.03 13.79 6.45
C LEU A 273 -9.99 13.77 7.98
N ALA A 274 -11.08 13.42 8.63
CA ALA A 274 -11.16 13.31 10.09
C ALA A 274 -10.55 12.01 10.63
N GLU A 275 -10.29 11.04 9.75
CA GLU A 275 -9.81 9.71 10.08
C GLU A 275 -8.28 9.59 9.96
N SER A 276 -7.73 8.42 10.32
CA SER A 276 -6.35 8.08 9.99
C SER A 276 -6.18 7.92 8.48
N PHE A 277 -4.96 8.01 7.93
CA PHE A 277 -4.76 7.85 6.49
C PHE A 277 -5.34 6.54 5.95
N GLU A 278 -5.03 5.41 6.62
CA GLU A 278 -5.46 4.09 6.18
C GLU A 278 -6.99 3.90 6.30
N ASP A 279 -7.60 4.45 7.35
CA ASP A 279 -9.05 4.37 7.54
C ASP A 279 -9.79 5.31 6.56
N GLY A 280 -9.31 6.54 6.39
CA GLY A 280 -9.86 7.50 5.44
C GLY A 280 -9.76 7.02 3.99
N LEU A 281 -8.64 6.39 3.61
CA LEU A 281 -8.47 5.77 2.29
C LEU A 281 -9.43 4.59 2.11
N ALA A 282 -9.56 3.73 3.12
CA ALA A 282 -10.49 2.62 3.10
C ALA A 282 -11.95 3.09 2.97
N HIS A 283 -12.34 4.12 3.73
CA HIS A 283 -13.66 4.73 3.66
C HIS A 283 -13.91 5.35 2.28
N ALA A 284 -12.95 6.10 1.72
CA ALA A 284 -13.05 6.65 0.37
C ALA A 284 -13.26 5.52 -0.65
N ASN A 285 -12.45 4.46 -0.61
CA ASN A 285 -12.56 3.32 -1.52
C ASN A 285 -13.91 2.60 -1.41
N GLU A 286 -14.44 2.43 -0.20
CA GLU A 286 -15.77 1.85 0.00
C GLU A 286 -16.86 2.70 -0.67
N ARG A 287 -16.73 4.03 -0.63
CA ARG A 287 -17.63 4.96 -1.31
C ARG A 287 -17.47 4.93 -2.83
N GLU A 288 -16.24 4.89 -3.32
CA GLU A 288 -15.95 4.76 -4.74
C GLU A 288 -16.56 3.49 -5.34
N TRP A 289 -16.41 2.35 -4.66
CA TRP A 289 -17.05 1.10 -5.09
C TRP A 289 -18.57 1.21 -5.11
N ALA A 290 -19.18 1.90 -4.15
CA ALA A 290 -20.63 2.10 -4.11
C ALA A 290 -21.10 3.02 -5.26
N LEU A 291 -20.38 4.09 -5.56
CA LEU A 291 -20.63 4.96 -6.71
C LEU A 291 -20.48 4.20 -8.03
N LEU A 292 -19.43 3.39 -8.16
CA LEU A 292 -19.19 2.57 -9.34
C LEU A 292 -20.33 1.57 -9.54
N GLY A 293 -20.80 0.93 -8.47
CA GLY A 293 -21.94 0.03 -8.53
C GLY A 293 -23.23 0.69 -9.00
N ARG A 294 -23.53 1.89 -8.49
CA ARG A 294 -24.69 2.69 -8.95
C ARG A 294 -24.56 3.03 -10.43
N TRP A 295 -23.41 3.57 -10.83
CA TRP A 295 -23.13 3.95 -12.21
C TRP A 295 -23.20 2.76 -13.17
N MET A 296 -22.63 1.60 -12.80
CA MET A 296 -22.68 0.38 -13.61
C MET A 296 -24.11 -0.16 -13.76
N THR A 297 -24.95 -0.01 -12.72
CA THR A 297 -26.36 -0.40 -12.78
C THR A 297 -27.13 0.48 -13.74
N GLU A 298 -26.93 1.80 -13.67
CA GLU A 298 -27.55 2.77 -14.59
C GLU A 298 -27.07 2.54 -16.03
N TYR A 299 -25.76 2.37 -16.22
CA TYR A 299 -25.18 2.05 -17.53
C TYR A 299 -25.78 0.77 -18.11
N ALA A 300 -25.87 -0.32 -17.33
CA ALA A 300 -26.46 -1.58 -17.78
C ALA A 300 -27.95 -1.43 -18.14
N ALA A 301 -28.70 -0.57 -17.45
CA ALA A 301 -30.10 -0.29 -17.75
C ALA A 301 -30.29 0.47 -19.07
N HIS A 302 -29.40 1.42 -19.39
CA HIS A 302 -29.44 2.21 -20.62
C HIS A 302 -28.81 1.52 -21.83
N LEU A 303 -27.91 0.54 -21.60
CA LEU A 303 -27.15 -0.15 -22.64
C LEU A 303 -28.02 -0.71 -23.79
N PRO A 304 -29.19 -1.35 -23.57
CA PRO A 304 -30.03 -1.85 -24.66
C PRO A 304 -30.53 -0.74 -25.57
N GLU A 305 -30.96 0.40 -25.00
CA GLU A 305 -31.49 1.54 -25.76
C GLU A 305 -30.38 2.20 -26.59
N GLU A 306 -29.19 2.38 -26.01
CA GLU A 306 -28.01 2.92 -26.69
C GLU A 306 -27.54 2.03 -27.85
N ILE A 307 -27.52 0.71 -27.65
CA ILE A 307 -27.18 -0.25 -28.71
C ILE A 307 -28.19 -0.17 -29.86
N VAL A 308 -29.49 -0.14 -29.55
CA VAL A 308 -30.55 -0.02 -30.56
C VAL A 308 -30.43 1.32 -31.30
N HIS A 309 -30.17 2.41 -30.58
CA HIS A 309 -29.97 3.73 -31.18
C HIS A 309 -28.79 3.73 -32.16
N ALA A 310 -27.59 3.32 -31.71
CA ALA A 310 -26.39 3.27 -32.53
C ALA A 310 -26.58 2.34 -33.74
N ARG A 311 -27.20 1.17 -33.55
CA ARG A 311 -27.50 0.25 -34.65
C ARG A 311 -28.45 0.85 -35.68
N ASN A 312 -29.55 1.46 -35.25
CA ASN A 312 -30.51 2.09 -36.16
C ASN A 312 -29.86 3.24 -36.95
N MET A 313 -28.98 4.01 -36.30
CA MET A 313 -28.21 5.06 -36.96
C MET A 313 -27.24 4.50 -38.00
N VAL A 314 -26.47 3.46 -37.64
CA VAL A 314 -25.57 2.76 -38.57
C VAL A 314 -26.34 2.20 -39.76
N GLU A 315 -27.47 1.53 -39.54
CA GLU A 315 -28.30 0.95 -40.60
C GLU A 315 -28.90 2.05 -41.50
N SER A 316 -29.40 3.15 -40.91
CA SER A 316 -29.94 4.29 -41.64
C SER A 316 -28.89 4.98 -42.51
N GLU A 317 -27.72 5.29 -41.93
CA GLU A 317 -26.59 5.90 -42.65
C GLU A 317 -26.08 4.95 -43.74
N LEU A 318 -26.03 3.64 -43.48
CA LEU A 318 -25.61 2.65 -44.48
C LEU A 318 -26.56 2.64 -45.68
N VAL A 319 -27.89 2.63 -45.44
CA VAL A 319 -28.88 2.69 -46.52
C VAL A 319 -28.71 3.97 -47.34
N TRP A 320 -28.48 5.10 -46.68
CA TRP A 320 -28.23 6.38 -47.36
C TRP A 320 -26.96 6.31 -48.21
N LEU A 321 -25.85 5.82 -47.65
CA LEU A 321 -24.56 5.69 -48.33
C LEU A 321 -24.61 4.72 -49.53
N GLU A 322 -25.34 3.60 -49.41
CA GLU A 322 -25.53 2.65 -50.50
C GLU A 322 -26.42 3.23 -51.61
N GLY A 323 -27.47 3.97 -51.25
CA GLY A 323 -28.31 4.71 -52.20
C GLY A 323 -27.59 5.87 -52.88
N TYR A 324 -26.58 6.45 -52.21
CA TYR A 324 -25.80 7.60 -52.68
C TYR A 324 -24.31 7.29 -52.79
N ALA A 325 -23.94 6.19 -53.46
CA ALA A 325 -22.54 5.77 -53.61
C ALA A 325 -21.90 6.32 -54.90
N PRO A 326 -21.13 7.44 -54.87
CA PRO A 326 -20.62 8.09 -56.08
C PRO A 326 -19.67 7.21 -56.92
N TYR A 327 -18.92 6.29 -56.28
CA TYR A 327 -17.98 5.38 -56.96
C TYR A 327 -18.15 3.92 -56.54
N GLY A 328 -19.16 3.62 -55.72
CA GLY A 328 -19.34 2.32 -55.08
C GLY A 328 -18.56 2.14 -53.77
N LYS A 329 -19.00 1.13 -53.00
CA LYS A 329 -18.62 0.89 -51.60
C LYS A 329 -17.12 0.76 -51.35
N ARG A 330 -16.36 0.23 -52.32
CA ARG A 330 -14.91 0.04 -52.21
C ARG A 330 -14.14 1.35 -51.98
N TYR A 331 -14.68 2.48 -52.42
CA TYR A 331 -13.98 3.76 -52.39
C TYR A 331 -14.49 4.74 -51.33
N TRP A 332 -15.46 4.33 -50.50
CA TRP A 332 -15.95 5.18 -49.39
C TRP A 332 -14.83 5.66 -48.46
N PRO A 333 -13.83 4.84 -48.09
CA PRO A 333 -12.73 5.31 -47.24
C PRO A 333 -11.85 6.39 -47.87
N LEU A 334 -11.90 6.58 -49.20
CA LEU A 334 -11.14 7.61 -49.91
C LEU A 334 -11.87 8.96 -49.97
N THR A 335 -13.10 9.05 -49.43
CA THR A 335 -13.95 10.25 -49.54
C THR A 335 -13.27 11.50 -49.04
N ASP A 336 -12.61 11.46 -47.88
CA ASP A 336 -11.92 12.63 -47.31
C ASP A 336 -10.82 13.14 -48.24
N GLN A 337 -10.06 12.22 -48.84
CA GLN A 337 -8.98 12.55 -49.77
C GLN A 337 -9.51 13.11 -51.09
N VAL A 338 -10.64 12.58 -51.58
CA VAL A 338 -11.30 13.06 -52.80
C VAL A 338 -11.86 14.46 -52.60
N VAL A 339 -12.54 14.72 -51.47
CA VAL A 339 -13.04 16.07 -51.14
C VAL A 339 -11.89 17.06 -51.05
N ALA A 340 -10.81 16.72 -50.31
CA ALA A 340 -9.64 17.58 -50.19
C ALA A 340 -9.01 17.91 -51.57
N ALA A 341 -8.88 16.93 -52.46
CA ALA A 341 -8.35 17.14 -53.80
C ALA A 341 -9.23 18.10 -54.66
N MET A 342 -10.55 18.03 -54.51
CA MET A 342 -11.46 18.96 -55.19
C MET A 342 -11.39 20.38 -54.58
N GLU A 343 -11.26 20.51 -53.26
CA GLU A 343 -11.14 21.80 -52.57
C GLU A 343 -9.83 22.53 -52.89
N GLU A 344 -8.74 21.79 -53.04
CA GLU A 344 -7.44 22.30 -53.48
C GLU A 344 -7.40 22.69 -54.96
N GLY A 345 -8.53 22.56 -55.68
CA GLY A 345 -8.63 22.87 -57.10
C GLY A 345 -7.85 21.92 -58.00
N ARG A 346 -7.39 20.76 -57.48
CA ARG A 346 -6.69 19.75 -58.27
C ARG A 346 -7.62 19.02 -59.24
N ALA A 347 -8.93 19.04 -58.97
CA ALA A 347 -9.95 18.43 -59.81
C ALA A 347 -11.24 19.26 -59.83
N ASP A 348 -11.83 19.38 -61.02
CA ASP A 348 -13.12 20.03 -61.28
C ASP A 348 -14.32 19.09 -61.06
N THR A 349 -14.06 17.78 -61.08
CA THR A 349 -15.06 16.73 -60.93
C THR A 349 -14.58 15.64 -60.00
N SER A 350 -15.55 14.95 -59.44
CA SER A 350 -15.35 13.95 -58.41
C SER A 350 -14.57 12.73 -58.97
N ASP A 351 -14.88 12.27 -60.19
CA ASP A 351 -14.15 11.18 -60.87
C ASP A 351 -12.67 11.50 -61.14
N LEU A 352 -12.37 12.74 -61.52
CA LEU A 352 -11.00 13.18 -61.73
C LEU A 352 -10.24 13.20 -60.39
N ALA A 353 -10.86 13.72 -59.33
CA ALA A 353 -10.27 13.73 -57.99
C ALA A 353 -9.95 12.30 -57.50
N LEU A 354 -10.85 11.34 -57.70
CA LEU A 354 -10.60 9.95 -57.32
C LEU A 354 -9.41 9.34 -58.08
N LYS A 355 -9.31 9.59 -59.39
CA LYS A 355 -8.16 9.12 -60.19
C LYS A 355 -6.85 9.74 -59.73
N LEU A 356 -6.86 11.03 -59.39
CA LEU A 356 -5.69 11.72 -58.85
C LEU A 356 -5.25 11.09 -57.52
N VAL A 357 -6.20 10.82 -56.61
CA VAL A 357 -5.91 10.17 -55.32
C VAL A 357 -5.31 8.78 -55.53
N GLN A 358 -5.90 7.95 -56.39
CA GLN A 358 -5.44 6.58 -56.64
C GLN A 358 -4.11 6.49 -57.41
N GLY A 359 -3.80 7.50 -58.22
CA GLY A 359 -2.52 7.59 -58.95
C GLY A 359 -1.39 8.22 -58.15
N SER A 360 -1.68 8.77 -56.96
CA SER A 360 -0.71 9.46 -56.10
C SER A 360 -0.22 8.63 -54.91
N SER A 361 -0.82 7.45 -54.69
CA SER A 361 -0.45 6.44 -53.69
C SER A 361 0.45 5.37 -54.32
#